data_AF-A0A3B9DAK8-F1
#
_entry.id   AF-A0A3B9DAK8-F1
#
_cell.length_a   1.000
_cell.length_b   1.000
_cell.length_c   1.000
_cell.angle_alpha   90.00
_cell.angle_beta   90.00
_cell.angle_gamma   90.00
#
_symmetry.space_group_name_H-M   'P 1'
#
loop_
_entity.id
_entity.type
_entity.pdbx_description
1 polymer ?
#
loop_
_entity_poly.entity_id
_entity_poly.type
_entity_poly.pdbx_seq_one_letter_code
_entity_poly.pdbx_strand_id
1 'polypeptide(L)' 'MLENTYTLENGIKIPKLGLGTWFIDDSKVAEAVREAVKIGYRMIDTAQAYGNEVICCEV' A
#
# COMPACT_ATOMS: atom_id res chain seq x y z
N MET A 1 14.38 1.39 -5.22
CA MET A 1 13.51 1.39 -4.01
C MET A 1 13.25 2.83 -3.63
N LEU A 2 12.07 3.18 -3.12
CA LEU A 2 11.85 4.51 -2.55
C LEU A 2 12.55 4.56 -1.19
N GLU A 3 13.68 5.28 -1.10
CA GLU A 3 14.55 5.26 0.09
C GLU A 3 14.18 6.29 1.16
N ASN A 4 13.19 7.14 0.88
CA ASN A 4 12.76 8.18 1.79
C ASN A 4 11.78 7.62 2.83
N THR A 5 12.23 7.49 4.08
CA THR A 5 11.42 7.08 5.24
C THR A 5 11.37 8.16 6.33
N TYR A 6 10.33 8.13 7.17
CA TYR A 6 10.33 8.75 8.49
C TYR A 6 10.61 7.69 9.57
N THR A 7 11.16 8.10 10.70
CA THR A 7 11.26 7.25 11.89
C THR A 7 10.12 7.61 12.84
N LEU A 8 9.30 6.62 13.20
CA LEU A 8 8.24 6.76 14.18
C LEU A 8 8.80 6.78 15.60
N GLU A 9 8.02 7.23 16.58
CA GLU A 9 8.42 7.30 18.00
C GLU A 9 8.88 5.95 18.58
N ASN A 10 8.37 4.84 18.02
CA ASN A 10 8.78 3.49 18.40
C ASN A 10 10.04 2.97 17.65
N GLY A 11 10.72 3.84 16.91
CA GLY A 11 11.93 3.52 16.13
C GLY A 11 11.69 2.83 14.79
N ILE A 12 10.45 2.50 14.44
CA ILE A 12 10.12 1.87 13.15
C ILE A 12 10.26 2.91 12.02
N LYS A 13 10.89 2.50 10.91
CA LYS A 13 10.96 3.31 9.69
C LYS A 13 9.73 3.06 8.82
N ILE A 14 9.02 4.12 8.46
CA ILE A 14 7.87 4.08 7.55
C ILE A 14 8.19 4.86 6.26
N PRO A 15 7.88 4.33 5.06
CA PRO A 15 8.01 5.09 3.82
C PRO A 15 7.21 6.39 3.87
N LYS A 16 7.78 7.48 3.34
CA LYS A 16 7.07 8.76 3.27
C LYS A 16 5.90 8.76 2.28
N LEU A 17 5.92 7.82 1.33
CA LEU A 17 4.93 7.67 0.27
C LEU A 17 4.41 6.23 0.27
N GLY A 18 3.09 6.10 0.23
CA GLY A 18 2.38 4.82 0.13
C GLY A 18 1.26 4.87 -0.90
N LEU A 19 0.74 3.70 -1.27
CA LEU A 19 -0.44 3.56 -2.11
C LEU A 19 -1.67 3.37 -1.21
N GLY A 20 -2.59 4.33 -1.23
CA GLY A 20 -3.92 4.16 -0.63
C GLY A 20 -4.85 3.38 -1.57
N THR A 21 -5.64 2.48 -0.99
CA THR A 21 -6.54 1.58 -1.73
C THR A 21 -8.00 2.01 -1.69
N TRP A 22 -8.30 3.12 -1.02
CA TRP A 22 -9.64 3.70 -0.95
C TRP A 22 -10.14 4.11 -2.35
N PHE A 23 -11.40 3.80 -2.65
CA PHE A 23 -12.06 4.03 -3.96
C PHE A 23 -11.44 3.33 -5.18
N ILE A 24 -10.49 2.41 -5.00
CA ILE A 24 -10.07 1.53 -6.09
C ILE A 24 -11.11 0.41 -6.22
N ASP A 25 -11.63 0.24 -7.44
CA ASP A 25 -12.55 -0.84 -7.76
C ASP A 25 -11.91 -2.21 -7.47
N ASP A 26 -12.69 -3.13 -6.92
CA ASP A 26 -12.26 -4.48 -6.56
C ASP A 26 -11.61 -5.23 -7.74
N SER A 27 -12.09 -5.00 -8.96
CA SER A 27 -11.50 -5.64 -10.16
C SER A 27 -10.09 -5.13 -10.51
N LYS A 28 -9.66 -4.01 -9.91
CA LYS A 28 -8.39 -3.32 -10.24
C LYS A 28 -7.41 -3.27 -9.07
N VAL A 29 -7.87 -3.40 -7.84
CA VAL A 29 -7.02 -3.17 -6.64
C VAL A 29 -5.81 -4.10 -6.59
N ALA A 30 -5.97 -5.38 -6.94
CA ALA A 30 -4.87 -6.34 -6.95
C ALA A 30 -3.79 -5.98 -7.99
N GLU A 31 -4.18 -5.56 -9.20
CA GLU A 31 -3.25 -5.13 -10.23
C GLU A 31 -2.53 -3.83 -9.83
N ALA A 32 -3.27 -2.86 -9.29
CA ALA A 32 -2.69 -1.61 -8.80
C ALA A 32 -1.62 -1.85 -7.73
N VAL A 33 -1.85 -2.76 -6.79
CA VAL A 33 -0.87 -3.14 -5.76
C VAL A 33 0.33 -3.85 -6.38
N ARG A 34 0.13 -4.80 -7.30
CA ARG A 34 1.25 -5.49 -8.00
C ARG A 34 2.14 -4.50 -8.74
N GLU A 35 1.55 -3.57 -9.49
CA GLU A 35 2.32 -2.54 -10.20
C GLU A 35 3.05 -1.60 -9.23
N ALA A 36 2.40 -1.17 -8.15
CA ALA A 36 3.04 -0.36 -7.12
C ALA A 36 4.27 -1.05 -6.51
N VAL A 37 4.15 -2.34 -6.19
CA VAL A 37 5.27 -3.14 -5.67
C VAL A 37 6.41 -3.25 -6.69
N LYS A 38 6.09 -3.48 -7.98
CA LYS A 38 7.06 -3.55 -9.09
C LYS A 38 7.85 -2.24 -9.24
N ILE A 39 7.19 -1.09 -9.15
CA ILE A 39 7.84 0.23 -9.26
C ILE A 39 8.50 0.71 -7.96
N GLY A 40 8.38 -0.08 -6.87
CA GLY A 40 9.16 0.11 -5.65
C GLY A 40 8.41 0.67 -4.43
N TYR A 41 7.08 0.72 -4.46
CA TYR A 41 6.28 0.99 -3.26
C TYR A 41 6.42 -0.16 -2.26
N ARG A 42 6.47 0.19 -0.98
CA ARG A 42 6.52 -0.77 0.15
C ARG A 42 5.50 -0.47 1.24
N MET A 43 4.81 0.66 1.15
CA MET A 43 3.70 1.02 2.02
C MET A 43 2.41 0.95 1.21
N ILE A 44 1.54 0.01 1.59
CA ILE A 44 0.18 -0.15 1.06
C ILE A 44 -0.76 0.17 2.21
N ASP A 45 -1.67 1.12 1.99
CA ASP A 45 -2.63 1.60 2.96
C ASP A 45 -4.02 1.09 2.57
N THR A 46 -4.62 0.32 3.49
CA THR A 46 -5.94 -0.28 3.36
C THR A 46 -6.68 -0.22 4.69
N ALA A 47 -7.97 -0.49 4.66
CA ALA A 47 -8.81 -0.54 5.85
C ALA A 47 -10.04 -1.40 5.60
N GLN A 48 -10.55 -2.04 6.65
CA GLN A 48 -11.80 -2.80 6.63
C GLN A 48 -12.98 -2.04 6.01
N ALA A 49 -13.06 -0.73 6.25
CA ALA A 49 -14.13 0.11 5.70
C ALA A 49 -14.10 0.23 4.17
N TYR A 50 -12.99 -0.09 3.51
CA TYR A 50 -12.86 -0.04 2.05
C TYR A 50 -13.45 -1.29 1.39
N GLY A 51 -13.64 -2.38 2.15
CA GLY A 51 -14.23 -3.63 1.67
C GLY A 51 -13.34 -4.46 0.75
N ASN A 52 -12.11 -4.01 0.49
CA ASN A 52 -11.24 -4.58 -0.54
C ASN A 52 -9.93 -5.21 -0.01
N GLU A 53 -9.78 -5.36 1.32
CA GLU A 53 -8.56 -5.89 1.97
C GLU A 53 -8.16 -7.27 1.45
N VAL A 54 -9.14 -8.17 1.26
CA VAL A 54 -8.89 -9.54 0.77
C VAL A 54 -8.25 -9.47 -0.62
N ILE A 55 -8.83 -8.71 -1.54
CA ILE A 55 -8.41 -8.65 -2.94
C ILE A 55 -7.10 -7.85 -3.08
N CYS A 56 -6.96 -6.78 -2.30
CA CYS A 56 -5.75 -5.94 -2.25
C CYS A 56 -4.50 -6.74 -1.85
N CYS A 57 -4.65 -7.71 -0.96
CA CYS A 57 -3.54 -8.44 -0.33
C CYS A 57 -3.33 -9.86 -0.87
N GLU A 58 -4.01 -10.25 -1.96
CA GLU A 58 -3.79 -11.49 -2.72
C GLU A 58 -2.51 -11.46 -3.61
N VAL A 59 -1.55 -10.61 -3.28
CA VAL A 59 -0.38 -10.27 -4.12
C VAL A 59 0.90 -10.96 -3.69
#